data_AF-A0A645FUG9-F1
#
_entry.id   AF-A0A645FUG9-F1
#
_cell.length_a   1.000
_cell.length_b   1.000
_cell.length_c   1.000
_cell.angle_alpha   90.00
_cell.angle_beta   90.00
_cell.angle_gamma   90.00
#
_symmetry.space_group_name_H-M   'P 1'
#
loop_
_entity.id
_entity.type
_entity.pdbx_description
1 polymer ?
#
loop_
_entity_poly.entity_id
_entity_poly.type
_entity_poly.pdbx_seq_one_letter_code
_entity_poly.pdbx_strand_id
1 'polypeptide(L)'
;MEEIVCNYGLFVLTDDGRFTSQGLQQRMKPLENKRKARDAKAEKAARKKAQNSNTNSSFSAAQKTETNEKNSAKNVENTPLQLADNERVAKESLEEKRIEEKRIEEIKRKEKEATASEKESSSSGSQSSSWEGWLNEALGERSWLELQAMHSGLGGAFLPYLEVISKTFREHVLRQGTEVTICSLRDVKSYFSNFIRQGTVTNKRLRELIEKAAATNVYRFEQLVDGQRTYCGLPIPEGAPPRPAVTSVWDERKHCWEY
;
A
#
# COMPACT_ATOMS: atom_id res chain seq x y z
N MET A 1 -13.18 -10.44 43.51
CA MET A 1 -12.50 -9.88 42.32
C MET A 1 -11.00 -9.91 42.46
N GLU A 2 -10.43 -9.49 43.60
CA GLU A 2 -8.97 -9.58 43.87
C GLU A 2 -8.41 -11.01 43.81
N GLU A 3 -9.17 -11.98 44.32
CA GLU A 3 -8.77 -13.40 44.37
C GLU A 3 -8.54 -14.02 42.98
N ILE A 4 -9.40 -13.70 41.99
CA ILE A 4 -9.29 -14.24 40.63
C ILE A 4 -8.04 -13.71 39.91
N VAL A 5 -7.67 -12.46 40.19
CA VAL A 5 -6.56 -11.80 39.49
C VAL A 5 -5.20 -12.24 40.02
N CYS A 6 -5.09 -12.54 41.31
CA CYS A 6 -3.84 -12.96 41.95
C CYS A 6 -3.61 -14.49 41.88
N ASN A 7 -4.65 -15.31 41.76
CA ASN A 7 -4.55 -16.78 41.84
C ASN A 7 -3.64 -17.44 40.79
N TYR A 8 -3.42 -16.78 39.65
CA TYR A 8 -2.59 -17.31 38.58
C TYR A 8 -1.17 -16.73 38.56
N GLY A 9 -0.80 -15.88 39.53
CA GLY A 9 0.53 -15.25 39.63
C GLY A 9 0.90 -14.34 38.43
N LEU A 10 -0.07 -14.02 37.58
CA LEU A 10 0.14 -13.20 36.38
C LEU A 10 0.18 -11.70 36.69
N PHE A 11 -0.54 -11.28 37.72
CA PHE A 11 -0.68 -9.89 38.13
C PHE A 11 -0.45 -9.76 39.63
N VAL A 12 0.22 -8.68 40.02
CA VAL A 12 0.44 -8.24 41.39
C VAL A 12 -0.35 -6.95 41.57
N LEU A 13 -1.18 -6.91 42.60
CA LEU A 13 -1.86 -5.70 43.03
C LEU A 13 -0.87 -4.83 43.82
N THR A 14 -0.63 -3.61 43.37
CA THR A 14 0.18 -2.63 44.12
C THR A 14 -0.71 -1.90 45.13
N ASP A 15 -0.09 -1.33 46.18
CA ASP A 15 -0.78 -0.64 47.28
C ASP A 15 -1.63 0.56 46.82
N ASP A 16 -1.41 1.04 45.61
CA ASP A 16 -2.20 2.09 44.94
C ASP A 16 -3.44 1.56 44.18
N GLY A 17 -3.77 0.27 44.35
CA GLY A 17 -4.91 -0.40 43.71
C GLY A 17 -4.72 -0.68 42.22
N ARG A 18 -3.49 -0.57 41.69
CA ARG A 18 -3.19 -0.88 40.30
C ARG A 18 -2.74 -2.33 40.12
N PHE A 19 -3.00 -2.88 38.95
CA PHE A 19 -2.49 -4.18 38.55
C PHE A 19 -1.19 -4.03 37.76
N THR A 20 -0.17 -4.77 38.17
CA THR A 20 1.10 -4.84 37.44
C THR A 20 1.45 -6.29 37.13
N SER A 21 2.02 -6.56 35.96
CA SER A 21 2.49 -7.90 35.61
C SER A 21 3.98 -7.85 35.28
N GLN A 22 4.78 -8.62 36.00
CA GLN A 22 6.24 -8.64 35.81
C GLN A 22 6.63 -9.11 34.40
N GLY A 23 5.92 -10.12 33.85
CA GLY A 23 6.18 -10.62 32.50
C GLY A 23 5.95 -9.57 31.41
N LEU A 24 4.88 -8.76 31.53
CA LEU A 24 4.63 -7.66 30.59
C LEU A 24 5.68 -6.56 30.73
N GLN A 25 6.05 -6.19 31.97
CA GLN A 25 7.09 -5.20 32.22
C GLN A 25 8.41 -5.61 31.55
N GLN A 26 8.81 -6.88 31.68
CA GLN A 26 10.02 -7.38 31.02
C GLN A 26 9.94 -7.31 29.49
N ARG A 27 8.81 -7.67 28.89
CA ARG A 27 8.61 -7.60 27.42
C ARG A 27 8.55 -6.17 26.91
N MET A 28 8.07 -5.24 27.73
CA MET A 28 7.91 -3.83 27.36
C MET A 28 9.23 -3.04 27.51
N LYS A 29 10.18 -3.46 28.37
CA LYS A 29 11.49 -2.80 28.58
C LYS A 29 12.15 -2.24 27.31
N PRO A 30 12.28 -2.98 26.19
CA PRO A 30 12.88 -2.44 24.97
C PRO A 30 12.11 -1.25 24.39
N LEU A 31 10.78 -1.28 24.47
CA LEU A 31 9.91 -0.21 24.01
C LEU A 31 9.97 1.01 24.94
N GLU A 32 9.97 0.83 26.26
CA GLU A 32 10.17 1.95 27.20
C GLU A 32 11.53 2.61 27.01
N ASN A 33 12.60 1.84 26.76
CA ASN A 33 13.92 2.38 26.47
C ASN A 33 13.91 3.23 25.19
N LYS A 34 13.21 2.79 24.13
CA LYS A 34 13.02 3.58 22.90
C LYS A 34 12.24 4.86 23.15
N ARG A 35 11.18 4.82 23.96
CA ARG A 35 10.39 6.00 24.35
C ARG A 35 11.26 7.01 25.11
N LYS A 36 11.97 6.57 26.15
CA LYS A 36 12.91 7.41 26.92
C LYS A 36 14.00 8.03 26.05
N ALA A 37 14.56 7.28 25.10
CA ALA A 37 15.56 7.80 24.17
C ALA A 37 15.00 8.89 23.24
N ARG A 38 13.77 8.71 22.75
CA ARG A 38 13.07 9.72 21.94
C ARG A 38 12.80 10.98 22.74
N ASP A 39 12.33 10.84 23.98
CA ASP A 39 11.98 11.97 24.83
C ASP A 39 13.24 12.76 25.25
N ALA A 40 14.34 12.07 25.57
CA ALA A 40 15.65 12.71 25.80
C ALA A 40 16.19 13.44 24.55
N LYS A 41 15.93 12.92 23.34
CA LYS A 41 16.29 13.58 22.08
C LYS A 41 15.42 14.82 21.85
N ALA A 42 14.13 14.76 22.17
CA ALA A 42 13.22 15.90 22.09
C ALA A 42 13.60 16.99 23.09
N GLU A 43 13.97 16.63 24.32
CA GLU A 43 14.43 17.58 25.35
C GLU A 43 15.75 18.25 24.96
N LYS A 44 16.72 17.50 24.44
CA LYS A 44 17.97 18.07 23.89
C LYS A 44 17.72 19.01 22.72
N ALA A 45 16.77 18.69 21.84
CA ALA A 45 16.39 19.55 20.72
C ALA A 45 15.71 20.85 21.21
N ALA A 46 14.82 20.76 22.19
CA ALA A 46 14.16 21.91 22.81
C ALA A 46 15.19 22.85 23.48
N ARG A 47 16.16 22.27 24.21
CA ARG A 47 17.22 23.04 24.88
C ARG A 47 18.17 23.74 23.90
N LYS A 48 18.52 23.10 22.78
CA LYS A 48 19.28 23.75 21.69
C LYS A 48 18.51 24.90 21.05
N LYS A 49 17.20 24.76 20.86
CA LYS A 49 16.36 25.82 20.30
C LYS A 49 16.26 27.03 21.23
N ALA A 50 16.21 26.81 22.55
CA ALA A 50 16.23 27.87 23.56
C ALA A 50 17.59 28.58 23.68
N GLN A 51 18.71 27.88 23.44
CA GLN A 51 20.03 28.50 23.44
C GLN A 51 20.29 29.32 22.17
N ASN A 52 19.80 28.90 21.00
CA ASN A 52 19.92 29.65 19.76
C ASN A 52 18.95 30.84 19.64
N SER A 53 17.88 30.90 20.45
CA SER A 53 17.00 32.08 20.49
C SER A 53 17.56 33.23 21.32
N ASN A 54 18.65 33.03 22.06
CA ASN A 54 19.25 34.06 22.92
C ASN A 54 20.40 34.85 22.26
N THR A 55 20.71 34.61 20.98
CA THR A 55 21.79 35.32 20.26
C THR A 55 21.37 36.11 19.03
N ASN A 56 20.09 36.12 18.65
CA ASN A 56 19.61 36.92 17.51
C ASN A 56 18.43 37.80 17.91
N SER A 57 18.74 38.86 18.66
CA SER A 57 17.91 40.04 18.77
C SER A 57 18.75 41.22 18.27
N SER A 58 18.53 41.64 17.02
CA SER A 58 18.51 43.04 16.57
C SER A 58 18.77 43.16 15.05
N PHE A 59 17.87 43.90 14.39
CA PHE A 59 18.02 44.64 13.12
C PHE A 59 17.76 43.97 11.74
N SER A 60 16.49 44.13 11.31
CA SER A 60 15.99 44.78 10.08
C SER A 60 16.49 44.43 8.66
N ALA A 61 15.53 43.94 7.87
CA ALA A 61 15.05 44.42 6.56
C ALA A 61 16.02 44.99 5.47
N ALA A 62 15.92 44.34 4.30
CA ALA A 62 15.87 44.88 2.92
C ALA A 62 17.16 45.06 2.07
N GLN A 63 16.99 44.70 0.78
CA GLN A 63 17.78 45.03 -0.44
C GLN A 63 19.13 44.31 -0.62
N LYS A 64 19.72 44.07 -1.81
CA LYS A 64 19.38 43.92 -3.25
C LYS A 64 20.72 43.48 -3.90
N THR A 65 20.66 42.77 -5.05
CA THR A 65 21.62 42.75 -6.19
C THR A 65 23.10 42.28 -6.06
N GLU A 66 23.41 41.27 -6.89
CA GLU A 66 24.48 41.13 -7.92
C GLU A 66 25.99 41.40 -7.67
N THR A 67 26.79 40.46 -8.23
CA THR A 67 28.23 40.50 -8.61
C THR A 67 29.23 40.61 -7.44
N ASN A 68 30.37 39.91 -7.38
CA ASN A 68 31.43 39.79 -8.37
C ASN A 68 32.50 38.79 -7.87
N GLU A 69 33.35 38.35 -8.78
CA GLU A 69 34.51 37.47 -8.60
C GLU A 69 35.56 38.01 -7.61
N LYS A 70 36.35 37.08 -7.02
CA LYS A 70 37.84 37.02 -7.10
C LYS A 70 38.49 36.49 -5.80
N ASN A 71 39.08 35.30 -5.97
CA ASN A 71 40.35 34.80 -5.46
C ASN A 71 40.75 35.00 -3.99
N SER A 72 41.01 33.89 -3.30
CA SER A 72 42.25 33.76 -2.53
C SER A 72 42.67 32.29 -2.41
N ALA A 73 43.75 31.96 -3.10
CA ALA A 73 44.46 30.70 -2.96
C ALA A 73 45.23 30.69 -1.64
N LYS A 74 45.02 29.66 -0.82
CA LYS A 74 46.03 29.18 0.13
C LYS A 74 46.08 27.66 0.08
N ASN A 75 47.16 27.20 -0.51
CA ASN A 75 47.66 25.84 -0.55
C ASN A 75 48.02 25.37 0.87
N VAL A 76 47.52 24.22 1.30
CA VAL A 76 48.20 23.35 2.26
C VAL A 76 48.14 21.93 1.70
N GLU A 77 49.33 21.41 1.48
CA GLU A 77 49.69 20.17 0.83
C GLU A 77 49.60 18.97 1.78
N ASN A 78 49.48 17.78 1.17
CA ASN A 78 49.74 16.43 1.68
C ASN A 78 48.56 15.64 2.29
N THR A 79 48.02 14.68 1.54
CA THR A 79 48.39 13.24 1.63
C THR A 79 47.72 12.43 0.49
N PRO A 80 48.40 11.44 -0.14
CA PRO A 80 48.07 10.93 -1.47
C PRO A 80 47.35 9.56 -1.45
N LEU A 81 46.01 9.53 -1.27
CA LEU A 81 45.23 8.28 -1.29
C LEU A 81 43.82 8.36 -1.91
N GLN A 82 43.54 9.31 -2.81
CA GLN A 82 42.16 9.51 -3.34
C GLN A 82 42.04 9.69 -4.86
N LEU A 83 42.86 8.99 -5.66
CA LEU A 83 42.77 9.06 -7.14
C LEU A 83 42.55 7.72 -7.86
N ALA A 84 42.47 6.59 -7.16
CA ALA A 84 42.25 5.29 -7.81
C ALA A 84 40.78 4.86 -7.93
N ASP A 85 39.88 5.40 -7.10
CA ASP A 85 38.51 4.88 -6.99
C ASP A 85 37.51 5.51 -7.99
N ASN A 86 37.80 6.70 -8.51
CA ASN A 86 36.88 7.38 -9.46
C ASN A 86 36.97 6.85 -10.89
N GLU A 87 38.02 6.11 -11.26
CA GLU A 87 38.15 5.50 -12.60
C GLU A 87 37.46 4.12 -12.67
N ARG A 88 37.36 3.38 -11.55
CA ARG A 88 36.67 2.08 -11.50
C ARG A 88 35.15 2.23 -11.63
N VAL A 89 34.56 3.19 -10.93
CA VAL A 89 33.11 3.44 -10.95
C VAL A 89 32.61 3.89 -12.34
N ALA A 90 33.43 4.65 -13.08
CA ALA A 90 33.08 5.08 -14.44
C ALA A 90 33.12 3.93 -15.47
N LYS A 91 34.00 2.94 -15.28
CA LYS A 91 34.11 1.77 -16.17
C LYS A 91 33.01 0.73 -15.91
N GLU A 92 32.59 0.56 -14.66
CA GLU A 92 31.49 -0.36 -14.31
C GLU A 92 30.12 0.15 -14.79
N SER A 93 29.88 1.47 -14.77
CA SER A 93 28.63 2.08 -15.27
C SER A 93 28.46 1.97 -16.80
N LEU A 94 29.56 1.96 -17.55
CA LEU A 94 29.53 1.80 -19.02
C LEU A 94 29.26 0.35 -19.43
N GLU A 95 29.76 -0.63 -18.67
CA GLU A 95 29.53 -2.05 -18.95
C GLU A 95 28.11 -2.49 -18.58
N GLU A 96 27.53 -1.98 -17.50
CA GLU A 96 26.10 -2.21 -17.17
C GLU A 96 25.15 -1.67 -18.24
N LYS A 97 25.38 -0.44 -18.75
CA LYS A 97 24.58 0.12 -19.85
C LYS A 97 24.67 -0.72 -21.12
N ARG A 98 25.86 -1.27 -21.41
CA ARG A 98 26.11 -2.10 -22.59
C ARG A 98 25.49 -3.50 -22.50
N ILE A 99 25.36 -4.04 -21.29
CA ILE A 99 24.66 -5.33 -21.05
C ILE A 99 23.14 -5.14 -21.18
N GLU A 100 22.60 -4.01 -20.71
CA GLU A 100 21.17 -3.70 -20.82
C GLU A 100 20.74 -3.44 -22.27
N GLU A 101 21.54 -2.69 -23.05
CA GLU A 101 21.28 -2.48 -24.48
C GLU A 101 21.27 -3.81 -25.27
N LYS A 102 22.20 -4.74 -24.96
CA LYS A 102 22.25 -6.06 -25.59
C LYS A 102 21.03 -6.93 -25.27
N ARG A 103 20.49 -6.85 -24.04
CA ARG A 103 19.26 -7.56 -23.66
C ARG A 103 18.03 -7.02 -24.39
N ILE A 104 17.92 -5.71 -24.52
CA ILE A 104 16.82 -5.05 -25.27
C ILE A 104 16.87 -5.42 -26.75
N GLU A 105 18.06 -5.47 -27.35
CA GLU A 105 18.24 -5.88 -28.76
C GLU A 105 17.85 -7.35 -29.00
N GLU A 106 18.18 -8.24 -28.05
CA GLU A 106 17.84 -9.67 -28.14
C GLU A 106 16.32 -9.92 -28.02
N ILE A 107 15.62 -9.16 -27.16
CA ILE A 107 14.15 -9.20 -27.05
C ILE A 107 13.51 -8.72 -28.35
N LYS A 108 13.97 -7.61 -28.94
CA LYS A 108 13.49 -7.12 -30.24
C LYS A 108 13.73 -8.11 -31.38
N ARG A 109 14.82 -8.88 -31.34
CA ARG A 109 15.10 -9.91 -32.34
C ARG A 109 14.12 -11.07 -32.22
N LYS A 110 13.82 -11.53 -31.00
CA LYS A 110 12.85 -12.61 -30.74
C LYS A 110 11.43 -12.22 -31.12
N GLU A 111 11.03 -10.96 -30.93
CA GLU A 111 9.71 -10.46 -31.38
C GLU A 111 9.59 -10.41 -32.91
N LYS A 112 10.67 -10.06 -33.62
CA LYS A 112 10.70 -10.10 -35.10
C LYS A 112 10.73 -11.53 -35.67
N GLU A 113 11.25 -12.50 -34.93
CA GLU A 113 11.25 -13.92 -35.32
C GLU A 113 9.89 -14.58 -35.04
N ALA A 114 9.17 -14.16 -34.00
CA ALA A 114 7.82 -14.65 -33.68
C ALA A 114 6.73 -14.10 -34.61
N THR A 115 6.92 -12.91 -35.18
CA THR A 115 5.94 -12.26 -36.08
C THR A 115 5.96 -12.78 -37.52
N ALA A 116 6.93 -13.62 -37.89
CA ALA A 116 7.04 -14.21 -39.23
C ALA A 116 6.29 -15.55 -39.39
N SER A 117 5.77 -16.15 -38.30
CA SER A 117 5.22 -17.52 -38.31
C SER A 117 3.69 -17.63 -38.13
N GLU A 118 2.95 -16.52 -38.04
CA GLU A 118 1.49 -16.55 -37.87
C GLU A 118 0.80 -15.71 -38.95
N LYS A 119 0.78 -16.25 -40.18
CA LYS A 119 -0.35 -16.03 -41.08
C LYS A 119 -1.24 -17.25 -41.00
N GLU A 120 -2.53 -16.97 -40.84
CA GLU A 120 -3.67 -17.90 -40.82
C GLU A 120 -4.06 -18.47 -39.45
N SER A 121 -4.80 -17.68 -38.66
CA SER A 121 -6.25 -17.87 -38.59
C SER A 121 -6.91 -16.76 -37.77
N SER A 122 -8.03 -16.28 -38.28
CA SER A 122 -8.91 -15.32 -37.62
C SER A 122 -9.61 -15.95 -36.41
N SER A 123 -9.28 -15.48 -35.21
CA SER A 123 -10.16 -15.53 -34.05
C SER A 123 -9.88 -14.32 -33.17
N SER A 124 -10.93 -13.58 -32.84
CA SER A 124 -10.93 -12.38 -32.01
C SER A 124 -10.69 -12.69 -30.52
N GLY A 125 -9.61 -13.40 -30.21
CA GLY A 125 -9.09 -13.50 -28.86
C GLY A 125 -8.11 -12.37 -28.65
N SER A 126 -8.41 -11.42 -27.76
CA SER A 126 -7.40 -10.49 -27.26
C SER A 126 -6.16 -11.29 -26.90
N GLN A 127 -5.04 -11.08 -27.59
CA GLN A 127 -3.75 -11.59 -27.16
C GLN A 127 -3.52 -10.99 -25.77
N SER A 128 -3.79 -11.77 -24.72
CA SER A 128 -3.57 -11.35 -23.34
C SER A 128 -2.12 -10.96 -23.24
N SER A 129 -1.85 -9.70 -22.92
CA SER A 129 -0.49 -9.21 -22.78
C SER A 129 0.23 -10.05 -21.72
N SER A 130 1.53 -10.29 -21.86
CA SER A 130 2.30 -11.15 -20.94
C SER A 130 2.04 -10.83 -19.45
N TRP A 131 1.83 -9.56 -19.11
CA TRP A 131 1.57 -9.11 -17.75
C TRP A 131 0.14 -9.40 -17.24
N GLU A 132 -0.85 -9.50 -18.13
CA GLU A 132 -2.22 -9.86 -17.74
C GLU A 132 -2.30 -11.32 -17.27
N GLY A 133 -1.47 -12.20 -17.86
CA GLY A 133 -1.29 -13.58 -17.40
C GLY A 133 -0.83 -13.63 -15.94
N TRP A 134 0.21 -12.85 -15.60
CA TRP A 134 0.69 -12.75 -14.21
C TRP A 134 -0.33 -12.10 -13.28
N LEU A 135 -1.12 -11.13 -13.75
CA LEU A 135 -2.22 -10.58 -12.97
C LEU A 135 -3.25 -11.66 -12.67
N ASN A 136 -3.69 -12.43 -13.66
CA ASN A 136 -4.67 -13.49 -13.46
C ASN A 136 -4.13 -14.59 -12.53
N GLU A 137 -2.84 -14.94 -12.65
CA GLU A 137 -2.16 -15.85 -11.73
C GLU A 137 -2.16 -15.32 -10.29
N ALA A 138 -1.81 -14.04 -10.09
CA ALA A 138 -1.85 -13.40 -8.77
C ALA A 138 -3.28 -13.36 -8.20
N LEU A 139 -4.28 -13.06 -9.03
CA LEU A 139 -5.69 -13.03 -8.63
C LEU A 139 -6.25 -14.43 -8.35
N GLY A 140 -5.59 -15.51 -8.77
CA GLY A 140 -5.94 -16.88 -8.40
C GLY A 140 -5.47 -17.28 -7.00
N GLU A 141 -4.53 -16.54 -6.40
CA GLU A 141 -3.95 -16.88 -5.10
C GLU A 141 -4.80 -16.34 -3.93
N ARG A 142 -5.65 -17.21 -3.37
CA ARG A 142 -6.58 -16.86 -2.27
C ARG A 142 -5.90 -16.21 -1.06
N SER A 143 -4.83 -16.82 -0.55
CA SER A 143 -4.06 -16.31 0.60
C SER A 143 -3.51 -14.91 0.35
N TRP A 144 -3.04 -14.67 -0.88
CA TRP A 144 -2.53 -13.35 -1.27
C TRP A 144 -3.65 -12.31 -1.38
N LEU A 145 -4.81 -12.67 -1.95
CA LEU A 145 -5.98 -11.80 -2.02
C LEU A 145 -6.47 -11.38 -0.63
N GLU A 146 -6.46 -12.28 0.35
CA GLU A 146 -6.84 -11.96 1.74
C GLU A 146 -5.88 -10.93 2.36
N LEU A 147 -4.58 -11.06 2.10
CA LEU A 147 -3.59 -10.05 2.50
C LEU A 147 -3.84 -8.70 1.79
N GLN A 148 -4.18 -8.71 0.49
CA GLN A 148 -4.51 -7.49 -0.26
C GLN A 148 -5.80 -6.83 0.23
N ALA A 149 -6.79 -7.61 0.65
CA ALA A 149 -8.03 -7.11 1.24
C ALA A 149 -7.76 -6.32 2.53
N MET A 150 -6.88 -6.83 3.39
CA MET A 150 -6.44 -6.12 4.59
C MET A 150 -5.58 -4.90 4.24
N HIS A 151 -4.62 -5.06 3.34
CA HIS A 151 -3.69 -4.00 2.94
C HIS A 151 -4.38 -2.77 2.30
N SER A 152 -5.45 -2.99 1.54
CA SER A 152 -6.26 -1.93 0.94
C SER A 152 -7.21 -1.25 1.92
N GLY A 153 -7.43 -1.85 3.09
CA GLY A 153 -8.44 -1.46 4.06
C GLY A 153 -9.88 -1.68 3.57
N LEU A 154 -10.10 -2.51 2.54
CA LEU A 154 -11.44 -2.87 2.04
C LEU A 154 -12.03 -4.06 2.81
N GLY A 155 -11.19 -4.90 3.42
CA GLY A 155 -11.62 -6.05 4.23
C GLY A 155 -12.59 -6.95 3.46
N GLY A 156 -13.74 -7.26 4.07
CA GLY A 156 -14.77 -8.12 3.47
C GLY A 156 -15.36 -7.61 2.15
N ALA A 157 -15.24 -6.31 1.85
CA ALA A 157 -15.69 -5.75 0.57
C ALA A 157 -14.70 -6.00 -0.58
N PHE A 158 -13.50 -6.53 -0.33
CA PHE A 158 -12.50 -6.70 -1.39
C PHE A 158 -12.91 -7.76 -2.41
N LEU A 159 -13.26 -8.96 -1.94
CA LEU A 159 -13.54 -10.10 -2.82
C LEU A 159 -14.82 -9.95 -3.65
N PRO A 160 -15.97 -9.50 -3.08
CA PRO A 160 -17.18 -9.29 -3.87
C PRO A 160 -17.00 -8.30 -5.03
N TYR A 161 -16.03 -7.38 -4.91
CA TYR A 161 -15.73 -6.37 -5.91
C TYR A 161 -14.39 -6.61 -6.62
N LEU A 162 -13.82 -7.83 -6.54
CA LEU A 162 -12.52 -8.15 -7.14
C LEU A 162 -12.50 -7.90 -8.65
N GLU A 163 -13.61 -8.16 -9.34
CA GLU A 163 -13.75 -7.87 -10.76
C GLU A 163 -13.60 -6.37 -11.05
N VAL A 164 -14.33 -5.52 -10.30
CA VAL A 164 -14.23 -4.05 -10.41
C VAL A 164 -12.79 -3.59 -10.11
N ILE A 165 -12.18 -4.13 -9.07
CA ILE A 165 -10.80 -3.80 -8.67
C ILE A 165 -9.81 -4.17 -9.78
N SER A 166 -9.87 -5.41 -10.28
CA SER A 166 -8.96 -5.91 -11.31
C SER A 166 -9.14 -5.16 -12.64
N LYS A 167 -10.39 -4.86 -13.04
CA LYS A 167 -10.67 -4.04 -14.22
C LYS A 167 -10.09 -2.63 -14.07
N THR A 168 -10.33 -1.98 -12.94
CA THR A 168 -9.81 -0.63 -12.68
C THR A 168 -8.28 -0.62 -12.68
N PHE A 169 -7.64 -1.66 -12.16
CA PHE A 169 -6.20 -1.81 -12.22
C PHE A 169 -5.69 -1.99 -13.66
N ARG A 170 -6.35 -2.83 -14.48
CA ARG A 170 -5.97 -3.00 -15.89
C ARG A 170 -6.04 -1.68 -16.66
N GLU A 171 -7.14 -0.95 -16.49
CA GLU A 171 -7.29 0.38 -17.09
C GLU A 171 -6.23 1.37 -16.57
N HIS A 172 -5.83 1.27 -15.30
CA HIS A 172 -4.77 2.10 -14.74
C HIS A 172 -3.43 1.83 -15.41
N VAL A 173 -3.04 0.56 -15.56
CA VAL A 173 -1.78 0.16 -16.21
C VAL A 173 -1.71 0.70 -17.64
N LEU A 174 -2.76 0.44 -18.43
CA LEU A 174 -2.84 0.87 -19.84
C LEU A 174 -2.83 2.40 -19.98
N ARG A 175 -3.55 3.11 -19.10
CA ARG A 175 -3.60 4.58 -19.13
C ARG A 175 -2.25 5.21 -18.79
N GLN A 176 -1.45 4.55 -17.96
CA GLN A 176 -0.13 5.02 -17.56
C GLN A 176 0.98 4.54 -18.52
N GLY A 177 0.69 3.63 -19.46
CA GLY A 177 1.70 3.05 -20.36
C GLY A 177 2.75 2.23 -19.60
N THR A 178 2.36 1.61 -18.48
CA THR A 178 3.28 0.92 -17.56
C THR A 178 3.39 -0.57 -17.85
N GLU A 179 2.62 -1.10 -18.79
CA GLU A 179 2.61 -2.51 -19.19
C GLU A 179 4.01 -3.03 -19.55
N VAL A 180 4.84 -2.20 -20.20
CA VAL A 180 6.21 -2.56 -20.60
C VAL A 180 7.19 -2.65 -19.44
N THR A 181 6.86 -2.04 -18.29
CA THR A 181 7.72 -2.04 -17.09
C THR A 181 7.45 -3.25 -16.20
N ILE A 182 6.36 -3.96 -16.46
CA ILE A 182 5.96 -5.14 -15.71
C ILE A 182 6.58 -6.35 -16.41
N CYS A 183 7.62 -6.92 -15.80
CA CYS A 183 8.39 -8.01 -16.41
C CYS A 183 8.25 -9.34 -15.67
N SER A 184 7.51 -9.38 -14.56
CA SER A 184 7.34 -10.59 -13.75
C SER A 184 6.08 -10.58 -12.89
N LEU A 185 5.73 -11.76 -12.36
CA LEU A 185 4.69 -11.92 -11.35
C LEU A 185 4.92 -11.06 -10.10
N ARG A 186 6.18 -10.92 -9.66
CA ARG A 186 6.54 -10.09 -8.52
C ARG A 186 6.22 -8.61 -8.79
N ASP A 187 6.50 -8.15 -10.00
CA ASP A 187 6.26 -6.74 -10.39
C ASP A 187 4.77 -6.44 -10.40
N VAL A 188 3.95 -7.32 -10.98
CA VAL A 188 2.49 -7.17 -10.93
C VAL A 188 1.99 -7.12 -9.50
N LYS A 189 2.41 -8.07 -8.64
CA LYS A 189 1.97 -8.11 -7.24
C LYS A 189 2.36 -6.84 -6.48
N SER A 190 3.58 -6.35 -6.70
CA SER A 190 4.07 -5.12 -6.07
C SER A 190 3.29 -3.90 -6.56
N TYR A 191 3.09 -3.76 -7.86
CA TYR A 191 2.39 -2.63 -8.44
C TYR A 191 0.91 -2.63 -8.08
N PHE A 192 0.24 -3.78 -8.14
CA PHE A 192 -1.13 -3.94 -7.69
C PHE A 192 -1.28 -3.57 -6.21
N SER A 193 -0.40 -4.06 -5.34
CA SER A 193 -0.39 -3.71 -3.91
C SER A 193 -0.27 -2.20 -3.69
N ASN A 194 0.64 -1.52 -4.42
CA ASN A 194 0.78 -0.07 -4.36
C ASN A 194 -0.46 0.67 -4.87
N PHE A 195 -1.05 0.19 -5.97
CA PHE A 195 -2.28 0.74 -6.55
C PHE A 195 -3.44 0.71 -5.55
N ILE A 196 -3.64 -0.42 -4.84
CA ILE A 196 -4.73 -0.56 -3.87
C ILE A 196 -4.37 -0.08 -2.46
N ARG A 197 -3.13 0.35 -2.21
CA ARG A 197 -2.64 0.68 -0.85
C ARG A 197 -3.54 1.70 -0.17
N GLN A 198 -3.91 1.45 1.09
CA GLN A 198 -4.75 2.39 1.84
C GLN A 198 -4.14 3.81 1.90
N GLY A 199 -5.00 4.82 1.78
CA GLY A 199 -4.60 6.23 1.86
C GLY A 199 -3.99 6.81 0.58
N THR A 200 -3.90 6.05 -0.52
CA THR A 200 -3.51 6.59 -1.83
C THR A 200 -4.70 7.18 -2.59
N VAL A 201 -4.42 8.06 -3.54
CA VAL A 201 -5.45 8.64 -4.43
C VAL A 201 -6.15 7.57 -5.25
N THR A 202 -5.39 6.56 -5.73
CA THR A 202 -5.94 5.41 -6.46
C THR A 202 -6.87 4.59 -5.59
N ASN A 203 -6.52 4.31 -4.33
CA ASN A 203 -7.41 3.62 -3.39
C ASN A 203 -8.68 4.43 -3.08
N LYS A 204 -8.56 5.75 -2.92
CA LYS A 204 -9.74 6.63 -2.73
C LYS A 204 -10.69 6.52 -3.93
N ARG A 205 -10.16 6.62 -5.15
CA ARG A 205 -10.97 6.48 -6.37
C ARG A 205 -11.59 5.09 -6.49
N LEU A 206 -10.84 4.05 -6.12
CA LEU A 206 -11.34 2.69 -6.12
C LEU A 206 -12.52 2.51 -5.16
N ARG A 207 -12.45 3.10 -3.96
CA ARG A 207 -13.56 3.09 -2.99
C ARG A 207 -14.82 3.75 -3.54
N GLU A 208 -14.68 4.91 -4.19
CA GLU A 208 -15.82 5.58 -4.84
C GLU A 208 -16.47 4.71 -5.93
N LEU A 209 -15.65 3.99 -6.71
CA LEU A 209 -16.16 3.08 -7.74
C LEU A 209 -16.89 1.88 -7.13
N ILE A 210 -16.34 1.30 -6.06
CA ILE A 210 -16.97 0.22 -5.32
C ILE A 210 -18.29 0.69 -4.71
N GLU A 211 -18.33 1.88 -4.12
CA GLU A 211 -19.55 2.45 -3.53
C GLU A 211 -20.63 2.68 -4.59
N LYS A 212 -20.26 3.18 -5.78
CA LYS A 212 -21.18 3.32 -6.92
C LYS A 212 -21.67 1.97 -7.43
N ALA A 213 -20.80 0.97 -7.52
CA ALA A 213 -21.17 -0.39 -7.89
C ALA A 213 -22.14 -1.00 -6.87
N ALA A 214 -21.86 -0.82 -5.57
CA ALA A 214 -22.71 -1.25 -4.48
C ALA A 214 -24.08 -0.57 -4.48
N ALA A 215 -24.14 0.72 -4.83
CA ALA A 215 -25.39 1.46 -4.93
C ALA A 215 -26.28 1.00 -6.11
N THR A 216 -25.67 0.46 -7.16
CA THR A 216 -26.38 -0.10 -8.32
C THR A 216 -26.94 -1.50 -8.01
N ASN A 217 -26.37 -2.20 -7.02
CA ASN A 217 -26.86 -3.51 -6.60
C ASN A 217 -28.20 -3.38 -5.84
N VAL A 218 -29.26 -3.89 -6.47
CA VAL A 218 -30.63 -3.89 -5.94
C VAL A 218 -30.75 -4.71 -4.65
N TYR A 219 -29.93 -5.75 -4.47
CA TYR A 219 -29.92 -6.63 -3.29
C TYR A 219 -28.82 -6.27 -2.28
N ARG A 220 -28.31 -5.03 -2.30
CA ARG A 220 -27.16 -4.60 -1.47
C ARG A 220 -27.34 -4.74 0.05
N PHE A 221 -28.57 -4.91 0.54
CA PHE A 221 -28.89 -5.03 1.97
C PHE A 221 -29.18 -6.47 2.42
N GLU A 222 -28.88 -7.43 1.56
CA GLU A 222 -29.17 -8.85 1.76
C GLU A 222 -27.90 -9.68 1.57
N GLN A 223 -27.93 -10.88 2.10
CA GLN A 223 -26.85 -11.85 2.00
C GLN A 223 -27.36 -13.10 1.28
N LEU A 224 -26.52 -13.70 0.45
CA LEU A 224 -26.81 -14.97 -0.17
C LEU A 224 -26.07 -16.07 0.59
N VAL A 225 -26.82 -16.97 1.23
CA VAL A 225 -26.30 -18.11 1.99
C VAL A 225 -26.94 -19.36 1.40
N ASP A 226 -26.12 -20.29 0.89
CA ASP A 226 -26.57 -21.54 0.23
C ASP A 226 -27.61 -21.32 -0.89
N GLY A 227 -27.49 -20.20 -1.62
CA GLY A 227 -28.43 -19.82 -2.68
C GLY A 227 -29.72 -19.17 -2.19
N GLN A 228 -29.97 -19.13 -0.88
CA GLN A 228 -31.12 -18.45 -0.27
C GLN A 228 -30.78 -17.01 0.08
N ARG A 229 -31.69 -16.09 -0.23
CA ARG A 229 -31.61 -14.69 0.21
C ARG A 229 -31.89 -14.63 1.71
N THR A 230 -31.03 -13.93 2.45
CA THR A 230 -31.11 -13.81 3.91
C THR A 230 -30.86 -12.37 4.35
N TYR A 231 -31.41 -11.98 5.49
CA TYR A 231 -31.06 -10.75 6.19
C TYR A 231 -30.89 -11.07 7.67
N CYS A 232 -29.79 -10.62 8.29
CA CYS A 232 -29.47 -10.93 9.69
C CYS A 232 -29.50 -12.45 10.02
N GLY A 233 -29.17 -13.30 9.04
CA GLY A 233 -29.23 -14.77 9.17
C GLY A 233 -30.64 -15.37 9.04
N LEU A 234 -31.69 -14.55 8.87
CA LEU A 234 -33.05 -15.01 8.64
C LEU A 234 -33.31 -15.19 7.14
N PRO A 235 -33.92 -16.31 6.72
CA PRO A 235 -34.28 -16.51 5.33
C PRO A 235 -35.37 -15.53 4.90
N ILE A 236 -35.15 -14.87 3.76
CA ILE A 236 -36.15 -14.06 3.08
C ILE A 236 -37.01 -15.01 2.23
N PRO A 237 -38.34 -14.91 2.29
CA PRO A 237 -39.21 -15.74 1.46
C PRO A 237 -38.93 -15.62 -0.03
N GLU A 238 -39.08 -16.73 -0.74
CA GLU A 238 -38.97 -16.77 -2.19
C GLU A 238 -40.05 -15.88 -2.83
N GLY A 239 -39.64 -15.00 -3.75
CA GLY A 239 -40.53 -14.01 -4.37
C GLY A 239 -40.69 -12.68 -3.62
N ALA A 240 -40.12 -12.52 -2.43
CA ALA A 240 -40.10 -11.21 -1.75
C ALA A 240 -39.35 -10.16 -2.60
N PRO A 241 -39.82 -8.90 -2.68
CA PRO A 241 -39.07 -7.84 -3.35
C PRO A 241 -37.69 -7.62 -2.69
N PRO A 242 -36.75 -6.94 -3.38
CA PRO A 242 -35.49 -6.54 -2.79
C PRO A 242 -35.69 -5.63 -1.57
N ARG A 243 -34.87 -5.84 -0.55
CA ARG A 243 -34.89 -5.09 0.70
C ARG A 243 -34.49 -3.63 0.43
N PRO A 244 -35.33 -2.65 0.78
CA PRO A 244 -35.10 -1.26 0.38
C PRO A 244 -34.06 -0.53 1.25
N ALA A 245 -33.91 -0.90 2.52
CA ALA A 245 -32.96 -0.29 3.44
C ALA A 245 -32.38 -1.28 4.46
N VAL A 246 -31.25 -0.91 5.07
CA VAL A 246 -30.57 -1.73 6.09
C VAL A 246 -31.39 -1.90 7.38
N THR A 247 -32.38 -1.05 7.61
CA THR A 247 -33.29 -1.09 8.76
C THR A 247 -34.58 -1.83 8.46
N SER A 248 -34.90 -2.08 7.19
CA SER A 248 -36.20 -2.66 6.83
C SER A 248 -36.33 -4.11 7.28
N VAL A 249 -37.48 -4.49 7.84
CA VAL A 249 -37.77 -5.85 8.32
C VAL A 249 -38.89 -6.44 7.48
N TRP A 250 -38.83 -7.75 7.23
CA TRP A 250 -39.88 -8.46 6.50
C TRP A 250 -41.09 -8.71 7.41
N ASP A 251 -42.27 -8.21 7.04
CA ASP A 251 -43.53 -8.56 7.68
C ASP A 251 -44.17 -9.74 6.95
N GLU A 252 -44.16 -10.91 7.60
CA GLU A 252 -44.75 -12.14 7.05
C GLU A 252 -46.26 -12.04 6.83
N ARG A 253 -46.98 -11.23 7.62
CA ARG A 253 -48.45 -11.11 7.53
C ARG A 253 -48.86 -10.23 6.36
N LYS A 254 -48.09 -9.18 6.08
CA LYS A 254 -48.35 -8.21 5.01
C LYS A 254 -47.60 -8.53 3.72
N HIS A 255 -46.68 -9.49 3.76
CA HIS A 255 -45.79 -9.83 2.65
C HIS A 255 -45.05 -8.62 2.07
N CYS A 256 -44.56 -7.73 2.94
CA CYS A 256 -43.85 -6.51 2.54
C CYS A 256 -42.73 -6.12 3.51
N TRP A 257 -41.87 -5.21 3.05
CA TRP A 257 -40.84 -4.59 3.90
C TRP A 257 -41.42 -3.43 4.71
N GLU A 258 -41.22 -3.45 6.02
CA GLU A 258 -41.52 -2.34 6.93
C GLU A 258 -40.24 -1.68 7.43
N TYR A 259 -40.33 -0.41 7.85
CA TYR A 259 -39.20 0.39 8.32
C TYR A 259 -39.18 0.53 9.84
#